data_AF-A0A060A0D0-F1
#
_entry.id   AF-A0A060A0D0-F1
#
_cell.length_a   1.000
_cell.length_b   1.000
_cell.length_c   1.000
_cell.angle_alpha   90.00
_cell.angle_beta   90.00
_cell.angle_gamma   90.00
#
_symmetry.space_group_name_H-M   'P 1'
#
loop_
_entity.id
_entity.type
_entity.pdbx_description
1 polymer ?
#
loop_
_entity_poly.entity_id
_entity_poly.type
_entity_poly.pdbx_seq_one_letter_code
_entity_poly.pdbx_strand_id
1 'polypeptide(L)'
;MHWVADSLLEQDVLRDRQFIASVLLDAVETSFRPGELEARKWLHGWLACRLFLLLDISPDAALERLQVKWARIDGSQKKVEVLH
;
A
#
# COMPACT_ATOMS: atom_id res chain seq x y z
N MET A 1 11.16 35.03 -15.51
CA MET A 1 10.05 34.48 -14.71
C MET A 1 9.79 32.99 -14.96
N HIS A 2 10.65 32.26 -15.70
CA HIS A 2 10.44 30.82 -15.99
C HIS A 2 10.69 29.91 -14.77
N TRP A 3 11.69 30.23 -13.94
CA TRP A 3 12.12 29.41 -12.79
C TRP A 3 11.09 29.24 -11.67
N VAL A 4 10.12 30.14 -11.54
CA VAL A 4 9.12 30.07 -10.46
C VAL A 4 8.00 29.10 -10.83
N ALA A 5 7.67 28.97 -12.12
CA ALA A 5 6.64 28.03 -12.59
C ALA A 5 7.10 26.57 -12.46
N ASP A 6 8.36 26.29 -12.81
CA ASP A 6 8.95 24.95 -12.67
C ASP A 6 9.01 24.51 -11.20
N SER A 7 9.37 25.41 -10.29
CA SER A 7 9.43 25.12 -8.84
C SER A 7 8.05 24.83 -8.22
N LEU A 8 6.98 25.49 -8.68
CA LEU A 8 5.62 25.23 -8.21
C LEU A 8 5.09 23.88 -8.73
N LEU A 9 5.37 23.55 -9.99
CA LEU A 9 5.01 22.25 -10.57
C LEU A 9 5.72 21.08 -9.85
N GLU A 10 7.00 21.25 -9.51
CA GLU A 10 7.74 20.25 -8.72
C GLU A 10 7.15 20.06 -7.31
N GLN A 11 6.68 21.13 -6.67
CA GLN A 11 6.02 21.06 -5.37
C GLN A 11 4.67 20.35 -5.44
N ASP A 12 3.89 20.60 -6.48
CA ASP A 12 2.60 19.93 -6.68
C ASP A 12 2.79 18.43 -6.96
N VAL A 13 3.76 18.07 -7.81
CA VAL A 13 4.10 16.65 -8.07
C VAL A 13 4.57 15.95 -6.79
N LEU A 14 5.39 16.62 -5.96
CA LEU A 14 5.84 16.06 -4.69
C LEU A 14 4.66 15.85 -3.72
N ARG A 15 3.75 16.82 -3.63
CA ARG A 15 2.56 16.73 -2.77
C ARG A 15 1.65 15.58 -3.19
N ASP A 16 1.41 15.41 -4.50
CA ASP A 16 0.61 14.31 -5.02
C ASP A 16 1.23 12.95 -4.70
N ARG A 17 2.55 12.81 -4.86
CA ARG A 17 3.28 11.60 -4.48
C ARG A 17 3.17 11.29 -2.99
N GLN A 18 3.28 12.31 -2.13
CA GLN A 18 3.12 12.16 -0.69
C GLN A 18 1.71 11.71 -0.32
N PHE A 19 0.68 12.26 -0.97
CA PHE A 19 -0.70 11.85 -0.77
C PHE A 19 -0.94 10.40 -1.24
N ILE A 20 -0.43 10.03 -2.41
CA ILE A 20 -0.53 8.66 -2.91
C ILE A 20 0.14 7.68 -1.94
N ALA A 21 1.32 8.04 -1.43
CA ALA A 21 2.05 7.24 -0.45
C ALA A 21 1.27 7.08 0.86
N SER A 22 0.60 8.13 1.36
CA SER A 22 -0.18 8.03 2.59
C SER A 22 -1.40 7.12 2.43
N VAL A 23 -2.11 7.21 1.30
CA VAL A 23 -3.25 6.33 0.99
C VAL A 23 -2.81 4.87 0.90
N LEU A 24 -1.70 4.58 0.21
CA LEU A 24 -1.18 3.21 0.13
C LEU A 24 -0.68 2.69 1.47
N LEU A 25 -0.02 3.54 2.27
CA LEU A 25 0.49 3.15 3.58
C LEU A 25 -0.66 2.75 4.52
N ASP A 26 -1.72 3.55 4.60
CA ASP A 26 -2.88 3.27 5.45
C ASP A 26 -3.56 1.95 5.08
N ALA A 27 -3.73 1.69 3.78
CA ALA A 27 -4.28 0.42 3.29
C ALA A 27 -3.38 -0.77 3.64
N VAL A 28 -2.05 -0.62 3.49
CA VAL A 28 -1.08 -1.67 3.84
C VAL A 28 -1.09 -1.96 5.34
N GLU A 29 -1.07 -0.92 6.19
CA GLU A 29 -1.12 -1.08 7.64
C GLU A 29 -2.41 -1.77 8.09
N THR A 30 -3.54 -1.34 7.54
CA THR A 30 -4.84 -1.97 7.81
C THR A 30 -4.85 -3.45 7.38
N SER A 31 -4.26 -3.78 6.23
CA SER A 31 -4.21 -5.15 5.71
C SER A 31 -3.50 -6.17 6.61
N PHE A 32 -2.62 -5.70 7.51
CA PHE A 32 -1.92 -6.53 8.49
C PHE A 32 -2.73 -6.82 9.74
N ARG A 33 -3.85 -6.13 9.97
CA ARG A 33 -4.75 -6.50 11.05
C ARG A 33 -5.44 -7.83 10.70
N PRO A 34 -5.56 -8.77 11.64
CA PRO A 34 -6.19 -10.04 11.34
C PRO A 34 -7.68 -9.85 11.00
N GLY A 35 -8.16 -10.53 9.95
CA GLY A 35 -9.54 -10.42 9.50
C GLY A 35 -9.86 -9.24 8.55
N GLU A 36 -8.92 -8.32 8.30
CA GLU A 36 -9.11 -7.19 7.39
C GLU A 36 -9.01 -7.59 5.89
N LEU A 37 -9.95 -8.42 5.44
CA LEU A 37 -9.98 -8.92 4.07
C LEU A 37 -10.28 -7.82 3.05
N GLU A 38 -11.03 -6.78 3.43
CA GLU A 38 -11.38 -5.68 2.53
C GLU A 38 -10.17 -4.83 2.16
N ALA A 39 -9.28 -4.51 3.10
CA ALA A 39 -8.02 -3.83 2.81
C ALA A 39 -7.13 -4.66 1.88
N ARG A 40 -7.07 -5.98 2.10
CA ARG A 40 -6.33 -6.91 1.23
C ARG A 40 -6.92 -6.96 -0.18
N LYS A 41 -8.25 -7.00 -0.33
CA LYS A 41 -8.92 -6.95 -1.64
C LYS A 41 -8.67 -5.63 -2.34
N TRP A 42 -8.76 -4.51 -1.64
CA TRP A 42 -8.50 -3.18 -2.19
C TRP A 42 -7.08 -3.06 -2.73
N LEU A 43 -6.08 -3.60 -2.02
CA LEU A 43 -4.68 -3.63 -2.46
C LEU A 43 -4.45 -4.42 -3.75
N HIS A 44 -5.29 -5.43 -4.05
CA HIS A 44 -5.28 -6.14 -5.34
C HIS A 44 -6.09 -5.42 -6.43
N GLY A 45 -6.78 -4.34 -6.09
CA GLY A 45 -7.61 -3.57 -7.01
C GLY A 45 -6.78 -2.78 -8.02
N TRP A 46 -7.37 -2.55 -9.20
CA TRP A 46 -6.74 -1.79 -10.28
C TRP A 46 -6.24 -0.40 -9.84
N LEU A 47 -6.96 0.25 -8.91
CA LEU A 47 -6.59 1.55 -8.38
C LEU A 47 -5.28 1.47 -7.59
N ALA A 48 -5.16 0.50 -6.67
CA ALA A 48 -3.93 0.29 -5.91
C ALA A 48 -2.73 -0.04 -6.82
N CYS A 49 -2.93 -0.87 -7.86
CA CYS A 49 -1.90 -1.12 -8.87
C CYS A 49 -1.43 0.16 -9.56
N ARG A 50 -2.36 1.07 -9.91
CA ARG A 50 -2.01 2.35 -10.50
C ARG A 50 -1.25 3.25 -9.52
N LEU A 51 -1.63 3.26 -8.25
CA LEU A 51 -0.94 4.01 -7.20
C LEU A 51 0.48 3.49 -6.97
N PHE A 52 0.71 2.17 -6.98
CA PHE A 52 2.05 1.58 -6.89
C PHE A 52 2.94 2.06 -8.06
N LEU A 53 2.42 2.05 -9.29
CA LEU A 53 3.16 2.52 -10.46
C LEU A 53 3.50 4.01 -10.38
N LEU A 54 2.61 4.85 -9.83
CA LEU A 54 2.89 6.28 -9.62
C LEU A 54 4.02 6.54 -8.60
N LEU A 55 4.33 5.56 -7.76
CA LEU A 55 5.45 5.57 -6.82
C LEU A 55 6.67 4.79 -7.32
N ASP A 56 6.69 4.40 -8.60
CA ASP A 56 7.74 3.57 -9.19
C ASP A 56 7.92 2.20 -8.49
N ILE A 57 6.82 1.65 -7.94
CA ILE A 57 6.78 0.33 -7.31
C ILE A 57 6.10 -0.67 -8.26
N SER A 58 6.74 -1.82 -8.48
CA SER A 58 6.12 -2.95 -9.20
C SER A 58 4.93 -3.51 -8.38
N PRO A 59 3.69 -3.49 -8.92
CA PRO A 59 2.52 -3.99 -8.21
C PRO A 59 2.65 -5.47 -7.84
N ASP A 60 3.13 -6.29 -8.78
CA ASP A 60 3.26 -7.74 -8.57
C ASP A 60 4.26 -8.04 -7.44
N ALA A 61 5.42 -7.40 -7.45
CA ALA A 61 6.43 -7.58 -6.41
C ALA A 61 5.96 -7.06 -5.05
N ALA A 62 5.16 -5.98 -5.02
CA ALA A 62 4.56 -5.46 -3.79
C ALA A 62 3.54 -6.46 -3.22
N LEU A 63 2.64 -6.96 -4.06
CA LEU A 63 1.60 -7.92 -3.67
C LEU A 63 2.18 -9.26 -3.22
N GLU A 64 3.20 -9.78 -3.90
CA GLU A 64 3.90 -11.00 -3.48
C GLU A 64 4.46 -10.86 -2.05
N ARG A 65 5.14 -9.74 -1.77
CA ARG A 65 5.69 -9.47 -0.43
C ARG A 65 4.59 -9.31 0.63
N LEU A 66 3.47 -8.69 0.28
CA LEU A 66 2.33 -8.52 1.18
C LEU A 66 1.66 -9.88 1.48
N GLN A 67 1.48 -10.73 0.46
CA GLN A 67 0.93 -12.08 0.63
C GLN A 67 1.75 -12.93 1.59
N VAL A 68 3.09 -12.90 1.47
CA VAL A 68 3.97 -13.60 2.41
C VAL A 68 3.76 -13.11 3.86
N LYS A 69 3.54 -11.81 4.06
CA LYS A 69 3.28 -11.25 5.40
C LYS A 69 1.90 -11.63 5.92
N TRP A 70 0.85 -11.54 5.11
CA TRP A 70 -0.51 -11.95 5.48
C TRP A 70 -0.56 -13.43 5.88
N ALA A 71 0.08 -14.31 5.10
CA ALA A 71 0.14 -15.74 5.42
C ALA A 71 0.77 -16.02 6.80
N ARG A 72 1.79 -15.23 7.20
CA ARG A 72 2.39 -15.35 8.54
C ARG A 72 1.42 -14.91 9.63
N ILE A 73 0.73 -13.79 9.44
CA ILE A 73 -0.24 -13.25 10.41
C ILE A 73 -1.39 -14.24 10.61
N ASP A 74 -1.96 -14.72 9.50
CA ASP A 74 -3.09 -15.65 9.51
C ASP A 74 -2.67 -17.01 10.12
N GLY A 75 -1.45 -17.48 9.83
CA GLY A 75 -0.88 -18.70 10.41
C GLY A 75 -0.61 -18.58 11.92
N SER A 76 -0.16 -17.40 12.37
CA SER A 76 0.05 -17.12 13.80
C SER A 76 -1.28 -17.12 14.58
N GLN A 77 -2.36 -16.56 14.02
CA GLN A 77 -3.68 -16.60 14.65
C GLN A 77 -4.21 -18.01 14.86
N LYS A 78 -4.15 -18.85 13.83
CA LYS A 78 -4.60 -20.26 13.91
C LYS A 78 -3.91 -21.04 15.04
N LYS A 79 -2.66 -20.72 15.34
CA LYS A 79 -1.91 -21.37 16.42
C LYS A 79 -2.37 -20.94 17.82
N VAL A 80 -2.84 -19.70 17.97
CA VAL A 80 -3.37 -19.18 19.26
C VAL A 80 -4.74 -19.78 19.56
N GLU A 81 -5.61 -19.91 18.56
CA GLU A 81 -6.96 -20.49 18.73
C GLU A 81 -6.95 -21.97 19.12
N VAL A 82 -5.92 -22.74 18.71
CA VAL A 82 -5.81 -24.18 19.04
C VAL A 82 -5.28 -24.42 20.46
N LEU A 83 -4.71 -23.40 21.10
CA LEU A 83 -4.11 -23.50 22.44
C LEU A 83 -5.04 -23.02 23.56
N HIS A 84 -6.27 -22.63 23.25
CA HIS A 84 -7.28 -22.14 24.19
C HIS A 84 -8.46 -23.10 24.34
#